data_AF-A0A7X9F7M2-F1
#
_entry.id   AF-A0A7X9F7M2-F1
#
_cell.length_a   1.000
_cell.length_b   1.000
_cell.length_c   1.000
_cell.angle_alpha   90.00
_cell.angle_beta   90.00
_cell.angle_gamma   90.00
#
_symmetry.space_group_name_H-M   'P 1'
#
loop_
_entity.id
_entity.type
_entity.pdbx_description
1 polymer ?
#
loop_
_entity_poly.entity_id
_entity_poly.type
_entity_poly.pdbx_seq_one_letter_code
_entity_poly.pdbx_strand_id
1 'polypeptide(L)' 'MNYPKDKPVLLALILSLEGGGAERIFTRVLKGLSSGFTIVAVAFYPRGRYLEDILSIPDVRFYSLEGEKGNT' A
#
# COMPACT_ATOMS: atom_id res chain seq x y z
N MET A 1 27.17 -3.43 11.15
CA MET A 1 25.78 -2.95 10.95
C MET A 1 24.85 -4.08 11.32
N ASN A 2 24.18 -3.99 12.47
CA ASN A 2 23.11 -4.92 12.82
C ASN A 2 21.90 -4.53 11.96
N TYR A 3 21.56 -5.36 10.98
CA TYR A 3 20.24 -5.28 10.37
C TYR A 3 19.24 -5.63 11.49
N PRO A 4 18.25 -4.77 11.81
CA PRO A 4 17.16 -5.21 12.66
C PRO A 4 16.57 -6.46 12.00
N LYS A 5 16.38 -7.54 12.78
CA LYS A 5 15.69 -8.76 12.33
C LYS A 5 14.57 -8.35 11.38
N ASP A 6 14.66 -8.76 10.12
CA ASP A 6 13.81 -8.23 9.05
C ASP A 6 12.35 -8.20 9.52
N LYS A 7 11.75 -7.00 9.51
CA LYS A 7 10.37 -6.84 9.92
C LYS A 7 9.51 -7.85 9.14
N PRO A 8 8.56 -8.54 9.79
CA PRO A 8 7.65 -9.44 9.08
C PRO A 8 6.98 -8.71 7.91
N VAL A 9 6.80 -9.42 6.80
CA VAL A 9 6.18 -8.86 5.59
C VAL A 9 4.68 -8.96 5.71
N LEU A 10 3.98 -7.83 5.57
CA LEU A 10 2.53 -7.76 5.50
C LEU A 10 2.11 -7.46 4.06
N LEU A 11 1.40 -8.40 3.43
CA LEU A 11 0.80 -8.21 2.13
C LEU A 11 -0.59 -7.59 2.28
N ALA A 12 -0.78 -6.38 1.73
CA ALA A 12 -2.06 -5.70 1.68
C ALA A 12 -2.58 -5.69 0.24
N LEU A 13 -3.64 -6.47 -0.01
CA LEU A 13 -4.33 -6.52 -1.30
C LEU A 13 -5.48 -5.51 -1.29
N ILE A 14 -5.42 -4.55 -2.21
CA ILE A 14 -6.38 -3.45 -2.31
C ILE A 14 -7.23 -3.68 -3.57
N LEU A 15 -8.45 -4.20 -3.36
CA LEU A 15 -9.34 -4.56 -4.46
C LEU A 15 -10.17 -3.37 -4.96
N SER A 16 -10.62 -2.51 -4.05
CA SER A 16 -11.32 -1.27 -4.35
C SER A 16 -11.20 -0.33 -3.16
N LEU A 17 -10.91 0.95 -3.44
CA LEU A 17 -10.99 2.01 -2.45
C LEU A 17 -11.84 3.16 -3.01
N GLU A 18 -13.09 2.85 -3.34
CA GLU A 18 -14.03 3.88 -3.77
C GLU A 18 -14.44 4.81 -2.62
N GLY A 19 -14.64 6.09 -2.93
CA GLY A 19 -15.32 7.03 -2.04
C GLY A 19 -14.44 7.84 -1.07
N GLY A 20 -13.11 7.87 -1.24
CA GLY A 20 -12.16 8.79 -0.56
C GLY A 20 -12.00 8.62 0.97
N GLY A 21 -13.07 8.32 1.70
CA GLY A 21 -13.05 8.01 3.12
C GLY A 21 -12.39 6.66 3.41
N ALA A 22 -12.67 5.64 2.58
CA ALA A 22 -12.05 4.33 2.67
C ALA A 22 -10.53 4.41 2.44
N GLU A 23 -10.11 5.15 1.40
CA GLU A 23 -8.69 5.43 1.13
C GLU A 23 -8.00 6.05 2.35
N ARG A 24 -8.59 7.10 2.94
CA ARG A 24 -8.02 7.79 4.10
C ARG A 24 -7.85 6.89 5.33
N ILE A 25 -8.84 6.04 5.61
CA ILE A 25 -8.77 5.10 6.74
C ILE A 25 -7.68 4.07 6.47
N PHE A 26 -7.64 3.52 5.26
CA PHE A 26 -6.65 2.53 4.86
C PHE A 26 -5.21 3.07 4.97
N THR A 27 -4.95 4.29 4.48
CA THR A 27 -3.65 4.96 4.61
C THR A 27 -3.22 5.09 6.08
N ARG A 28 -4.14 5.45 6.98
CA ARG A 28 -3.85 5.52 8.42
C ARG A 28 -3.49 4.17 9.02
N VAL A 29 -4.18 3.11 8.62
CA VAL A 29 -3.90 1.74 9.07
C VAL A 29 -2.51 1.32 8.62
N LEU A 30 -2.17 1.49 7.34
CA LEU A 30 -0.84 1.16 6.83
C LEU A 30 0.27 1.92 7.56
N LYS A 31 0.06 3.21 7.84
CA LYS A 31 1.01 4.03 8.59
C LYS A 31 1.21 3.55 10.03
N GLY A 32 0.15 3.06 10.67
CA GLY A 32 0.26 2.47 12.00
C GLY A 32 1.00 1.13 12.02
N LEU A 33 0.89 0.35 10.94
CA LEU A 33 1.50 -0.97 10.83
C LEU A 33 2.98 -0.92 10.39
N SER A 34 3.42 0.12 9.67
CA SER A 34 4.78 0.20 9.11
C SER A 34 5.90 0.27 10.16
N SER A 35 5.57 0.60 11.42
CA SER A 35 6.55 0.53 12.52
C SER A 35 6.95 -0.92 12.84
N GLY A 36 6.05 -1.89 12.64
CA GLY A 36 6.25 -3.30 12.97
C GLY A 36 6.39 -4.23 11.76
N PHE A 37 5.97 -3.78 10.57
CA PHE A 37 5.93 -4.60 9.35
C PHE A 37 6.63 -3.90 8.19
N THR A 38 7.24 -4.69 7.30
CA THR A 38 7.50 -4.26 5.92
C THR A 38 6.23 -4.49 5.13
N ILE A 39 5.68 -3.45 4.51
CA ILE A 39 4.35 -3.54 3.89
C ILE A 39 4.52 -3.64 2.37
N VAL A 40 3.89 -4.63 1.78
CA VAL A 40 3.74 -4.75 0.32
C VAL A 40 2.27 -4.51 0.01
N ALA A 41 1.95 -3.37 -0.59
CA ALA A 41 0.61 -3.04 -1.04
C ALA A 41 0.47 -3.32 -2.54
N VAL A 42 -0.56 -4.09 -2.92
CA VAL A 42 -0.89 -4.37 -4.32
C VAL A 42 -2.30 -3.87 -4.59
N ALA A 43 -2.45 -2.98 -5.56
CA ALA A 43 -3.69 -2.30 -5.91
C ALA A 43 -4.27 -2.79 -7.24
N PHE A 44 -5.56 -3.12 -7.22
CA PHE A 44 -6.38 -3.45 -8.38
C PHE A 44 -7.37 -2.31 -8.72
N TYR A 45 -7.15 -1.12 -8.17
CA TYR A 45 -8.04 0.03 -8.30
C TYR A 45 -7.33 1.19 -9.04
N PRO A 46 -8.08 2.02 -9.80
CA PRO A 46 -7.48 3.15 -10.50
C PRO A 46 -6.88 4.17 -9.54
N ARG A 47 -5.77 4.82 -9.92
CA ARG A 47 -5.01 5.74 -9.04
C ARG A 47 -5.91 6.70 -8.25
N GLY A 48 -6.11 6.36 -6.98
CA GLY A 48 -6.91 7.14 -6.02
C GLY A 48 -6.19 8.39 -5.52
N ARG A 49 -6.95 9.30 -4.90
CA ARG A 49 -6.45 10.61 -4.43
C ARG A 49 -5.38 10.49 -3.33
N TYR A 50 -5.45 9.45 -2.49
CA TYR A 50 -4.54 9.25 -1.36
C TYR A 50 -3.35 8.33 -1.69
N LEU A 51 -3.14 7.99 -2.97
CA LEU A 51 -2.02 7.14 -3.37
C LEU A 51 -0.67 7.76 -2.97
N GLU A 52 -0.51 9.07 -3.13
CA GLU A 52 0.72 9.77 -2.75
C GLU A 52 1.02 9.63 -1.25
N ASP A 53 -0.01 9.70 -0.40
CA ASP A 53 0.15 9.51 1.03
C ASP A 53 0.58 8.07 1.37
N ILE A 54 0.07 7.06 0.66
CA ILE A 54 0.49 5.66 0.84
C ILE A 54 1.94 5.47 0.41
N LEU A 55 2.34 6.04 -0.74
CA LEU A 55 3.70 5.98 -1.27
C LEU A 55 4.71 6.72 -0.38
N SER A 56 4.26 7.69 0.41
CA SER A 56 5.11 8.41 1.37
C SER A 56 5.46 7.60 2.63
N ILE A 57 4.80 6.46 2.86
CA ILE A 57 5.03 5.63 4.04
C ILE A 57 6.35 4.84 3.87
N PRO A 58 7.30 4.94 4.82
CA PRO A 58 8.53 4.16 4.79
C PRO A 58 8.24 2.65 4.77
N ASP A 59 9.06 1.89 4.07
CA ASP A 59 8.95 0.43 3.94
C ASP A 59 7.65 -0.08 3.27
N VAL A 60 6.87 0.80 2.62
CA VAL A 60 5.75 0.42 1.75
C VAL A 60 6.24 0.25 0.32
N ARG A 61 6.03 -0.93 -0.25
CA ARG A 61 6.18 -1.20 -1.69
C ARG A 61 4.81 -1.26 -2.33
N PHE A 62 4.55 -0.41 -3.33
CA PHE A 62 3.27 -0.34 -3.99
C PHE A 62 3.34 -0.87 -5.43
N TYR A 63 2.42 -1.74 -5.79
CA TYR A 63 2.25 -2.26 -7.15
C TYR A 63 0.83 -1.98 -7.62
N SER A 64 0.65 -1.39 -8.80
CA SER A 64 -0.65 -1.23 -9.45
C SER A 64 -0.79 -2.25 -10.56
N LEU A 65 -1.96 -2.90 -10.62
CA LEU A 65 -2.38 -3.72 -11.75
C LEU A 65 -3.28 -2.95 -12.73
N GLU A 66 -3.31 -1.61 -12.65
CA GLU A 66 -3.48 -0.80 -13.86
C GLU A 66 -2.28 -1.07 -14.79
N GLY A 67 -2.27 -2.26 -15.39
CA GLY A 67 -1.46 -2.56 -16.53
C GLY A 67 -1.86 -1.61 -17.65
N GLU A 68 -0.90 -1.32 -18.51
CA GLU A 68 -1.15 -0.84 -19.86
C GLU A 68 -2.43 -1.48 -20.41
N LYS A 69 -3.34 -0.67 -20.95
CA LYS A 69 -4.56 -1.16 -21.63
C LYS A 69 -4.22 -2.39 -22.46
N GLY A 70 -4.58 -3.61 -22.03
CA GLY A 70 -4.30 -4.79 -22.85
C GLY A 70 -4.22 -6.16 -22.20
N ASN A 71 -4.06 -6.31 -20.88
CA ASN A 71 -3.97 -7.65 -20.27
C ASN A 71 -5.24 -8.01 -19.49
N THR A 72 -6.31 -8.31 -20.24
CA THR A 72 -7.17 -9.47 -19.92
C THR A 72 -6.42 -10.75 -20.23
#